data_AF-A0A6C0IQF3-F1
#
_entry.id   AF-A0A6C0IQF3-F1
#
_cell.length_a   1.000
_cell.length_b   1.000
_cell.length_c   1.000
_cell.angle_alpha   90.00
_cell.angle_beta   90.00
_cell.angle_gamma   90.00
#
_symmetry.space_group_name_H-M   'P 1'
#
loop_
_entity.id
_entity.type
_entity.pdbx_description
1 polymer ?
#
loop_
_entity_poly.entity_id
_entity_poly.type
_entity_poly.pdbx_seq_one_letter_code
_entity_poly.pdbx_strand_id
1 'polypeptide(L)'
;MSENETTQMVKRNSIKELSENIQTIVSDQDFKQKSAVYVSFVLELYRVLMGSMLLMFVPQKCDDHICDMFENTIVVPEVYTTAIALNAYSLLCFLIMYVVEIKRENKLITYLEVDKHLAFDNESIGEALVKLPTNKKDTILAYDSYYLHSGYLALTAFVLNAGVSGYVVFTNYLDDKTFTVYLTNILFMALKVKETYDIVNTKKNIFYSAYLTDRIQFNAVDKDKMIETVEEESSLNTLESQSSDVKIEVDDESD
;
A
#
# COMPACT_ATOMS: atom_id res chain seq x y z
N MET A 1 1.71 12.80 -55.14
CA MET A 1 1.38 12.37 -53.76
C MET A 1 1.70 13.54 -52.87
N SER A 2 0.66 14.17 -52.30
CA SER A 2 0.76 15.51 -51.69
C SER A 2 1.39 15.41 -50.29
N GLU A 3 2.26 16.36 -49.90
CA GLU A 3 2.92 16.43 -48.57
C GLU A 3 1.94 16.28 -47.38
N ASN A 4 0.67 16.61 -47.61
CA ASN A 4 -0.41 16.50 -46.62
C ASN A 4 -0.82 15.04 -46.34
N GLU A 5 -0.71 14.14 -47.32
CA GLU A 5 -1.04 12.71 -47.17
C GLU A 5 0.04 11.97 -46.38
N THR A 6 1.32 12.29 -46.62
CA THR A 6 2.46 11.74 -45.89
C THR A 6 2.42 12.16 -44.41
N THR A 7 2.07 13.43 -44.14
CA THR A 7 1.95 13.96 -42.78
C THR A 7 0.79 13.32 -42.02
N GLN A 8 -0.35 13.06 -42.68
CA GLN A 8 -1.47 12.35 -42.06
C GLN A 8 -1.15 10.86 -41.78
N MET A 9 -0.42 10.18 -42.66
CA MET A 9 -0.02 8.79 -42.43
C MET A 9 0.94 8.65 -41.25
N VAL A 10 1.94 9.52 -41.14
CA VAL A 10 2.88 9.52 -40.00
C VAL A 10 2.12 9.74 -38.68
N LYS A 11 1.21 10.73 -38.65
CA LYS A 11 0.42 11.04 -37.45
C LYS A 11 -0.50 9.90 -37.03
N ARG A 12 -1.13 9.19 -37.98
CA ARG A 12 -1.96 8.01 -37.69
C ARG A 12 -1.15 6.83 -37.18
N ASN A 13 0.05 6.61 -37.72
CA ASN A 13 0.92 5.53 -37.27
C ASN A 13 1.45 5.78 -35.85
N SER A 14 1.87 7.00 -35.52
CA SER A 14 2.29 7.35 -34.16
C SER A 14 1.15 7.26 -33.13
N ILE A 15 -0.09 7.58 -33.52
CA ILE A 15 -1.26 7.43 -32.62
C ILE A 15 -1.58 5.94 -32.39
N LYS A 16 -1.43 5.09 -33.41
CA LYS A 16 -1.61 3.64 -33.26
C LYS A 16 -0.54 3.01 -32.39
N GLU A 17 0.71 3.41 -32.58
CA GLU A 17 1.85 2.94 -31.78
C GLU A 17 1.72 3.39 -30.32
N LEU A 18 1.29 4.64 -30.08
CA LEU A 18 0.95 5.13 -28.73
C LEU A 18 -0.24 4.36 -28.12
N SER A 19 -1.27 4.04 -28.91
CA SER A 19 -2.42 3.28 -28.45
C SER A 19 -2.06 1.83 -28.10
N GLU A 20 -1.20 1.17 -28.89
CA GLU A 20 -0.71 -0.19 -28.62
C GLU A 20 0.24 -0.22 -27.40
N ASN A 21 1.09 0.79 -27.25
CA ASN A 21 1.93 0.96 -26.07
C ASN A 21 1.10 1.22 -24.81
N ILE A 22 0.05 2.05 -24.91
CA ILE A 22 -0.90 2.25 -23.80
C ILE A 22 -1.66 0.94 -23.52
N GLN A 23 -2.07 0.20 -24.55
CA GLN A 23 -2.83 -1.03 -24.38
C GLN A 23 -2.00 -2.17 -23.77
N THR A 24 -0.70 -2.25 -24.08
CA THR A 24 0.24 -3.18 -23.43
C THR A 24 0.50 -2.79 -21.97
N ILE A 25 0.78 -1.52 -21.68
CA ILE A 25 0.93 -0.99 -20.30
C ILE A 25 -0.36 -1.17 -19.48
N VAL A 26 -1.54 -0.97 -20.09
CA VAL A 26 -2.84 -1.15 -19.43
C VAL A 26 -3.20 -2.64 -19.27
N SER A 27 -2.67 -3.52 -20.13
CA SER A 27 -2.87 -4.97 -19.99
C SER A 27 -2.03 -5.58 -18.89
N ASP A 28 -0.95 -4.89 -18.48
CA ASP A 28 -0.05 -5.34 -17.43
C ASP A 28 -0.81 -5.49 -16.11
N GLN A 29 -0.66 -6.65 -15.48
CA GLN A 29 -1.40 -7.00 -14.27
C GLN A 29 -1.08 -6.00 -13.14
N ASP A 30 0.16 -5.53 -13.11
CA ASP A 30 0.69 -4.53 -12.18
C ASP A 30 0.04 -3.16 -12.35
N PHE A 31 -0.22 -2.71 -13.59
CA PHE A 31 -0.86 -1.41 -13.82
C PHE A 31 -2.33 -1.43 -13.38
N LYS A 32 -3.05 -2.51 -13.69
CA LYS A 32 -4.45 -2.67 -13.24
C LYS A 32 -4.53 -2.71 -11.72
N GLN A 33 -3.66 -3.47 -11.06
CA GLN A 33 -3.58 -3.52 -9.60
C GLN A 33 -3.21 -2.15 -9.01
N LYS A 34 -2.16 -1.49 -9.51
CA LYS A 34 -1.75 -0.15 -9.06
C LYS A 34 -2.86 0.90 -9.23
N SER A 35 -3.63 0.85 -10.32
CA SER A 35 -4.73 1.81 -10.54
C SER A 35 -5.90 1.59 -9.57
N ALA A 36 -6.28 0.33 -9.32
CA ALA A 36 -7.35 0.01 -8.38
C ALA A 36 -6.98 0.38 -6.94
N VAL A 37 -5.73 0.10 -6.56
CA VAL A 37 -5.12 0.52 -5.29
C VAL A 37 -5.18 2.03 -5.14
N TYR A 38 -4.79 2.78 -6.18
CA TYR A 38 -4.81 4.25 -6.16
C TYR A 38 -6.24 4.83 -6.00
N VAL A 39 -7.22 4.26 -6.70
CA VAL A 39 -8.62 4.69 -6.57
C VAL A 39 -9.16 4.42 -5.17
N SER A 40 -8.90 3.23 -4.61
CA SER A 40 -9.31 2.89 -3.23
C SER A 40 -8.66 3.84 -2.22
N PHE A 41 -7.36 4.11 -2.38
CA PHE A 41 -6.61 5.05 -1.57
C PHE A 41 -7.23 6.46 -1.57
N VAL A 42 -7.59 7.00 -2.75
CA VAL A 42 -8.20 8.34 -2.85
C VAL A 42 -9.54 8.40 -2.11
N LEU A 43 -10.36 7.34 -2.22
CA LEU A 43 -11.66 7.27 -1.52
C LEU A 43 -11.48 7.17 0.00
N GLU A 44 -10.51 6.40 0.47
CA GLU A 44 -10.18 6.31 1.89
C GLU A 44 -9.63 7.64 2.42
N LEU A 45 -8.72 8.27 1.68
CA LEU A 45 -8.14 9.57 2.05
C LEU A 45 -9.23 10.64 2.19
N TYR A 46 -10.20 10.67 1.28
CA TYR A 46 -11.36 11.56 1.39
C TYR A 46 -12.13 11.33 2.68
N ARG A 47 -12.44 10.06 3.03
CA ARG A 47 -13.16 9.73 4.27
C ARG A 47 -12.39 10.16 5.52
N VAL A 48 -11.07 10.04 5.50
CA VAL A 48 -10.21 10.42 6.63
C VAL A 48 -10.09 11.92 6.78
N LEU A 49 -10.03 12.65 5.67
CA LEU A 49 -10.09 14.10 5.69
C LEU A 49 -11.39 14.59 6.33
N MET A 50 -12.53 14.04 5.91
CA MET A 50 -13.84 14.37 6.47
C MET A 50 -13.95 13.97 7.95
N GLY A 51 -13.44 12.79 8.30
CA GLY A 51 -13.51 12.23 9.66
C GLY A 51 -12.55 12.84 10.68
N SER A 52 -11.47 13.48 10.21
CA SER A 52 -10.50 14.16 11.08
C SER A 52 -10.83 15.64 11.30
N MET A 53 -11.56 16.28 10.37
CA MET A 53 -12.03 17.66 10.47
C MET A 53 -13.52 17.73 10.86
N LEU A 54 -13.88 17.05 11.95
CA LEU A 54 -15.25 16.98 12.50
C LEU A 54 -15.87 18.37 12.70
N LEU A 55 -15.12 19.34 13.22
CA LEU A 55 -15.65 20.70 13.45
C LEU A 55 -16.03 21.43 12.15
N MET A 56 -15.36 21.13 11.04
CA MET A 56 -15.58 21.77 9.75
C MET A 56 -16.73 21.14 8.98
N PHE A 57 -16.88 19.82 9.07
CA PHE A 57 -17.82 19.06 8.24
C PHE A 57 -19.10 18.65 8.95
N VAL A 58 -19.13 18.70 10.29
CA VAL A 58 -20.35 18.46 11.06
C VAL A 58 -21.10 19.79 11.22
N PRO A 59 -22.36 19.88 10.75
CA PRO A 59 -23.14 21.11 10.88
C PRO A 59 -23.36 21.45 12.35
N GLN A 60 -23.24 22.72 12.69
CA GLN A 60 -23.39 23.23 14.05
C GLN A 60 -24.30 24.47 14.03
N LYS A 61 -24.93 24.73 15.18
CA LYS A 61 -25.77 25.92 15.38
C LYS A 61 -24.93 27.08 15.92
N CYS A 62 -25.01 28.22 15.26
CA CYS A 62 -24.46 29.50 15.71
C CYS A 62 -25.64 30.43 16.00
N ASP A 63 -25.93 30.66 17.27
CA ASP A 63 -27.07 31.47 17.75
C ASP A 63 -28.39 31.16 17.01
N ASP A 64 -28.78 31.91 15.97
CA ASP A 64 -30.00 31.69 15.18
C ASP A 64 -29.79 31.11 13.77
N HIS A 65 -28.55 30.87 13.35
CA HIS A 65 -28.21 30.33 12.02
C HIS A 65 -27.28 29.11 12.09
N ILE A 66 -26.97 28.54 10.93
CA ILE A 66 -25.98 27.46 10.80
C ILE A 66 -24.60 28.10 10.75
N CYS A 67 -23.66 27.63 11.56
CA CYS A 67 -22.30 28.17 11.58
C CYS A 67 -21.67 28.11 10.18
N ASP A 68 -21.11 29.24 9.74
CA ASP A 68 -20.23 29.24 8.58
C ASP A 68 -18.89 28.56 8.94
N MET A 69 -18.14 28.13 7.93
CA MET A 69 -16.93 27.30 8.06
C MET A 69 -15.84 27.93 8.95
N PHE A 70 -15.87 29.26 9.12
CA PHE A 70 -14.91 30.04 9.90
C PHE A 70 -15.55 30.83 11.06
N GLU A 71 -16.83 30.59 11.34
CA GLU A 71 -17.53 31.29 12.41
C GLU A 71 -17.33 30.59 13.75
N ASN A 72 -16.98 31.37 14.77
CA ASN A 72 -16.79 30.84 16.11
C ASN A 72 -18.15 30.56 16.75
N THR A 73 -18.25 29.41 17.41
CA THR A 73 -19.46 29.04 18.17
C THR A 73 -19.58 29.81 19.50
N ILE A 74 -20.71 29.63 20.20
CA ILE A 74 -20.94 30.17 21.55
C ILE A 74 -20.09 29.49 22.64
N VAL A 75 -19.33 28.44 22.29
CA VAL A 75 -18.44 27.75 23.22
C VAL A 75 -17.23 28.61 23.56
N VAL A 76 -16.69 28.42 24.78
CA VAL A 76 -15.48 29.10 25.26
C VAL A 76 -14.39 29.07 24.18
N PRO A 77 -13.83 30.23 23.77
CA PRO A 77 -12.89 30.32 22.65
C PRO A 77 -11.69 29.38 22.77
N GLU A 78 -11.22 29.12 23.99
CA GLU A 78 -10.09 28.22 24.26
C GLU A 78 -10.40 26.76 23.88
N VAL A 79 -11.60 26.27 24.22
CA VAL A 79 -12.02 24.89 23.91
C VAL A 79 -12.24 24.73 22.41
N TYR A 80 -12.89 25.72 21.77
CA TYR A 80 -13.11 25.73 20.33
C TYR A 80 -11.78 25.76 19.55
N THR A 81 -10.84 26.63 19.95
CA THR A 81 -9.50 26.70 19.34
C THR A 81 -8.72 25.40 19.53
N THR A 82 -8.81 24.79 20.72
CA THR A 82 -8.18 23.50 21.01
C THR A 82 -8.78 22.39 20.15
N ALA A 83 -10.10 22.38 19.94
CA ALA A 83 -10.76 21.43 19.08
C ALA A 83 -10.25 21.55 17.64
N ILE A 84 -10.21 22.76 17.07
CA ILE A 84 -9.65 22.98 15.71
C ILE A 84 -8.20 22.50 15.61
N ALA A 85 -7.37 22.80 16.61
CA ALA A 85 -5.99 22.34 16.64
C ALA A 85 -5.89 20.80 16.67
N LEU A 86 -6.75 20.13 17.43
CA LEU A 86 -6.83 18.67 17.48
C LEU A 86 -7.35 18.06 16.17
N ASN A 87 -8.26 18.72 15.47
CA ASN A 87 -8.71 18.30 14.14
C ASN A 87 -7.54 18.30 13.14
N ALA A 88 -6.79 19.41 13.09
CA ALA A 88 -5.60 19.53 12.23
C ALA A 88 -4.49 18.53 12.63
N TYR A 89 -4.25 18.35 13.93
CA TYR A 89 -3.29 17.39 14.45
C TYR A 89 -3.66 15.94 14.12
N SER A 90 -4.94 15.58 14.26
CA SER A 90 -5.45 14.26 13.90
C SER A 90 -5.27 14.00 12.40
N LEU A 91 -5.60 14.98 11.55
CA LEU A 91 -5.39 14.87 10.10
C LEU A 91 -3.91 14.63 9.79
N LEU A 92 -2.99 15.40 10.41
CA LEU A 92 -1.56 15.23 10.20
C LEU A 92 -1.08 13.82 10.59
N CYS A 93 -1.55 13.29 11.73
CA CYS A 93 -1.19 11.93 12.15
C CYS A 93 -1.66 10.87 11.15
N PHE A 94 -2.88 11.00 10.63
CA PHE A 94 -3.38 10.12 9.59
C PHE A 94 -2.61 10.26 8.28
N LEU A 95 -2.24 11.47 7.85
CA LEU A 95 -1.41 11.67 6.66
C LEU A 95 -0.04 11.00 6.80
N ILE A 96 0.59 11.09 7.97
CA ILE A 96 1.86 10.39 8.25
C ILE A 96 1.67 8.88 8.16
N MET A 97 0.61 8.34 8.77
CA MET A 97 0.27 6.91 8.70
C MET A 97 0.08 6.46 7.24
N TYR A 98 -0.64 7.22 6.42
CA TYR A 98 -0.84 6.93 5.00
C TYR A 98 0.46 6.99 4.18
N VAL A 99 1.35 7.94 4.46
CA VAL A 99 2.66 7.99 3.79
C VAL A 99 3.49 6.73 4.10
N VAL A 100 3.42 6.23 5.35
CA VAL A 100 4.06 4.98 5.74
C VAL A 100 3.39 3.79 5.05
N GLU A 101 2.05 3.76 4.99
CA GLU A 101 1.25 2.75 4.30
C GLU A 101 1.65 2.61 2.83
N ILE A 102 1.72 3.72 2.09
CA ILE A 102 2.11 3.74 0.67
C ILE A 102 3.56 3.31 0.47
N LYS A 103 4.48 3.74 1.35
CA LYS A 103 5.89 3.30 1.27
C LYS A 103 6.03 1.81 1.55
N ARG A 104 5.25 1.27 2.49
CA ARG A 104 5.18 -0.16 2.78
C ARG A 104 4.65 -0.91 1.55
N GLU A 105 3.53 -0.48 1.00
CA GLU A 105 2.89 -1.15 -0.14
C GLU A 105 3.78 -1.15 -1.38
N ASN A 106 4.38 -0.02 -1.74
CA ASN A 106 5.29 0.06 -2.89
C ASN A 106 6.50 -0.89 -2.74
N LYS A 107 7.02 -1.05 -1.52
CA LYS A 107 8.08 -2.03 -1.26
C LYS A 107 7.57 -3.46 -1.37
N LEU A 108 6.39 -3.77 -0.85
CA LEU A 108 5.81 -5.10 -0.96
C LEU A 108 5.59 -5.50 -2.43
N ILE A 109 4.99 -4.62 -3.23
CA ILE A 109 4.79 -4.85 -4.67
C ILE A 109 6.12 -5.01 -5.43
N THR A 110 7.17 -4.27 -5.05
CA THR A 110 8.48 -4.35 -5.73
C THR A 110 9.27 -5.63 -5.39
N TYR A 111 8.95 -6.30 -4.29
CA TYR A 111 9.74 -7.43 -3.80
C TYR A 111 8.97 -8.75 -3.77
N LEU A 112 7.64 -8.72 -3.83
CA LEU A 112 6.80 -9.89 -3.73
C LEU A 112 5.75 -9.89 -4.84
N GLU A 113 5.59 -11.05 -5.47
CA GLU A 113 4.54 -11.33 -6.45
C GLU A 113 3.40 -12.11 -5.80
N VAL A 114 2.21 -11.98 -6.37
CA VAL A 114 1.06 -12.83 -6.05
C VAL A 114 0.98 -13.92 -7.10
N ASP A 115 1.44 -15.13 -6.76
CA ASP A 115 1.31 -16.31 -7.61
C ASP A 115 0.05 -17.10 -7.23
N LYS A 116 -0.98 -17.06 -8.09
CA LYS A 116 -2.25 -17.78 -7.86
C LYS A 116 -2.11 -19.30 -7.85
N HIS A 117 -0.95 -19.84 -8.20
CA HIS A 117 -0.67 -21.28 -8.26
C HIS A 117 0.01 -21.83 -7.00
N LEU A 118 0.46 -20.98 -6.07
CA LEU A 118 0.99 -21.41 -4.78
C LEU A 118 -0.07 -21.34 -3.67
N ALA A 119 0.00 -22.30 -2.74
CA ALA A 119 -0.88 -22.35 -1.59
C ALA A 119 -0.63 -21.17 -0.63
N PHE A 120 -1.71 -20.67 -0.03
CA PHE A 120 -1.72 -19.51 0.88
C PHE A 120 -1.42 -19.90 2.34
N ASP A 121 -0.74 -21.01 2.58
CA ASP A 121 -0.47 -21.51 3.92
C ASP A 121 0.77 -20.85 4.54
N ASN A 122 0.71 -20.67 5.87
CA ASN A 122 1.75 -19.96 6.63
C ASN A 122 3.13 -20.65 6.60
N GLU A 123 3.18 -21.96 6.39
CA GLU A 123 4.44 -22.71 6.30
C GLU A 123 5.10 -22.52 4.93
N SER A 124 4.35 -22.66 3.83
CA SER A 124 4.88 -22.46 2.46
C SER A 124 5.35 -21.03 2.20
N ILE A 125 4.68 -20.02 2.78
CA ILE A 125 5.10 -18.61 2.67
C ILE A 125 6.33 -18.33 3.54
N GLY A 126 6.47 -19.02 4.68
CA GLY A 126 7.67 -18.99 5.49
C GLY A 126 8.91 -19.47 4.72
N GLU A 127 8.77 -20.53 3.94
CA GLU A 127 9.84 -21.06 3.07
C GLU A 127 10.13 -20.16 1.85
N ALA A 128 9.10 -19.55 1.25
CA ALA A 128 9.29 -18.56 0.17
C ALA A 128 10.05 -17.31 0.66
N LEU A 129 9.77 -16.86 1.89
CA LEU A 129 10.45 -15.74 2.54
C LEU A 129 11.90 -16.06 2.96
N VAL A 130 12.29 -17.34 3.08
CA VAL A 130 13.70 -17.74 3.32
C VAL A 130 14.57 -17.50 2.07
N LYS A 131 13.96 -17.49 0.87
CA LYS A 131 14.67 -17.19 -0.39
C LYS A 131 14.98 -15.70 -0.58
N LEU A 132 14.42 -14.82 0.25
CA LEU A 132 14.73 -13.39 0.25
C LEU A 132 16.00 -13.11 1.08
N PRO A 133 16.94 -12.28 0.57
CA PRO A 133 18.11 -11.90 1.35
C PRO A 133 17.71 -11.19 2.65
N THR A 134 18.38 -11.55 3.75
CA THR A 134 18.08 -11.09 5.13
C THR A 134 17.95 -9.56 5.24
N ASN A 135 18.81 -8.82 4.54
CA ASN A 135 18.77 -7.35 4.51
C ASN A 135 17.43 -6.77 3.99
N LYS A 136 16.83 -7.41 2.98
CA LYS A 136 15.53 -6.98 2.43
C LYS A 136 14.38 -7.36 3.36
N LYS A 137 14.44 -8.54 3.97
CA LYS A 137 13.45 -9.00 4.97
C LYS A 137 13.38 -8.08 6.18
N ASP A 138 14.53 -7.72 6.75
CA ASP A 138 14.59 -6.83 7.91
C ASP A 138 14.05 -5.44 7.59
N THR A 139 14.29 -4.96 6.37
CA THR A 139 13.73 -3.69 5.89
C THR A 139 12.20 -3.75 5.85
N ILE A 140 11.61 -4.81 5.30
CA ILE A 140 10.14 -4.97 5.23
C ILE A 140 9.54 -5.01 6.65
N LEU A 141 10.14 -5.79 7.55
CA LEU A 141 9.71 -5.89 8.96
C LEU A 141 9.80 -4.55 9.69
N ALA A 142 10.83 -3.74 9.41
CA ALA A 142 10.95 -2.41 9.99
C ALA A 142 9.80 -1.47 9.53
N TYR A 143 9.42 -1.49 8.25
CA TYR A 143 8.29 -0.69 7.75
C TYR A 143 6.94 -1.15 8.32
N ASP A 144 6.79 -2.45 8.57
CA ASP A 144 5.60 -2.99 9.23
C ASP A 144 5.49 -2.50 10.69
N SER A 145 6.61 -2.47 11.42
CA SER A 145 6.68 -1.87 12.76
C SER A 145 6.42 -0.36 12.76
N TYR A 146 6.97 0.39 11.80
CA TYR A 146 6.67 1.82 11.65
C TYR A 146 5.20 2.06 11.36
N TYR A 147 4.57 1.22 10.54
CA TYR A 147 3.15 1.31 10.24
C TYR A 147 2.31 1.05 11.50
N LEU A 148 2.66 0.04 12.31
CA LEU A 148 2.02 -0.22 13.62
C LEU A 148 2.06 1.01 14.53
N HIS A 149 3.25 1.57 14.75
CA HIS A 149 3.44 2.72 15.63
C HIS A 149 2.71 3.96 15.12
N SER A 150 2.72 4.20 13.80
CA SER A 150 1.97 5.30 13.18
C SER A 150 0.46 5.12 13.32
N GLY A 151 -0.04 3.87 13.25
CA GLY A 151 -1.44 3.55 13.48
C GLY A 151 -1.90 3.81 14.91
N TYR A 152 -1.10 3.44 15.91
CA TYR A 152 -1.40 3.76 17.32
C TYR A 152 -1.37 5.27 17.61
N LEU A 153 -0.44 5.99 16.98
CA LEU A 153 -0.40 7.45 17.08
C LEU A 153 -1.66 8.08 16.48
N ALA A 154 -2.06 7.65 15.27
CA ALA A 154 -3.27 8.14 14.61
C ALA A 154 -4.55 7.80 15.41
N LEU A 155 -4.65 6.60 15.99
CA LEU A 155 -5.75 6.21 16.86
C LEU A 155 -5.85 7.12 18.09
N THR A 156 -4.71 7.39 18.75
CA THR A 156 -4.69 8.24 19.95
C THR A 156 -5.14 9.66 19.61
N ALA A 157 -4.61 10.22 18.50
CA ALA A 157 -5.01 11.54 18.01
C ALA A 157 -6.50 11.58 17.65
N PHE A 158 -7.02 10.53 17.01
CA PHE A 158 -8.44 10.41 16.65
C PHE A 158 -9.35 10.38 17.89
N VAL A 159 -9.02 9.60 18.92
CA VAL A 159 -9.85 9.51 20.13
C VAL A 159 -9.92 10.86 20.85
N LEU A 160 -8.80 11.56 20.96
CA LEU A 160 -8.76 12.91 21.54
C LEU A 160 -9.57 13.91 20.70
N ASN A 161 -9.38 13.87 19.38
CA ASN A 161 -10.12 14.72 18.45
C ASN A 161 -11.63 14.47 18.52
N ALA A 162 -12.06 13.21 18.50
CA ALA A 162 -13.46 12.83 18.63
C ALA A 162 -14.05 13.31 19.95
N GLY A 163 -13.37 13.10 21.08
CA GLY A 163 -13.87 13.52 22.39
C GLY A 163 -14.08 15.04 22.48
N VAL A 164 -13.05 15.82 22.15
CA VAL A 164 -13.11 17.29 22.25
C VAL A 164 -14.04 17.88 21.19
N SER A 165 -13.99 17.39 19.95
CA SER A 165 -14.89 17.83 18.89
C SER A 165 -16.35 17.48 19.18
N GLY A 166 -16.60 16.29 19.72
CA GLY A 166 -17.93 15.87 20.15
C GLY A 166 -18.49 16.80 21.22
N TYR A 167 -17.69 17.18 22.22
CA TYR A 167 -18.13 18.15 23.22
C TYR A 167 -18.57 19.49 22.60
N VAL A 168 -17.78 20.04 21.66
CA VAL A 168 -18.13 21.29 20.96
C VAL A 168 -19.38 21.14 20.10
N VAL A 169 -19.46 20.06 19.32
CA VAL A 169 -20.58 19.78 18.40
C VAL A 169 -21.89 19.58 19.16
N PHE A 170 -21.88 18.78 20.24
CA PHE A 170 -23.10 18.50 21.00
C PHE A 170 -23.54 19.66 21.89
N THR A 171 -22.62 20.55 22.27
CA THR A 171 -22.99 21.82 22.92
C THR A 171 -23.67 22.78 21.93
N ASN A 172 -23.27 22.75 20.65
CA ASN A 172 -23.86 23.55 19.57
C ASN A 172 -24.75 22.72 18.64
N TYR A 173 -25.54 21.81 19.23
CA TYR A 173 -26.37 20.89 18.46
C TYR A 173 -27.41 21.64 17.62
N LEU A 174 -27.46 21.33 16.31
CA LEU A 174 -28.42 21.93 15.38
C LEU A 174 -29.66 21.06 15.20
N ASP A 175 -29.47 19.83 14.70
CA ASP A 175 -30.53 18.89 14.32
C ASP A 175 -30.00 17.45 14.22
N ASP A 176 -30.88 16.49 13.90
CA ASP A 176 -30.53 15.06 13.77
C ASP A 176 -29.48 14.77 12.70
N LYS A 177 -29.27 15.69 11.75
CA LYS A 177 -28.18 15.58 10.78
C LYS A 177 -26.83 15.75 11.45
N THR A 178 -26.72 16.64 12.44
CA THR A 178 -25.51 16.84 13.25
C THR A 178 -25.06 15.52 13.86
N PHE A 179 -25.98 14.81 14.53
CA PHE A 179 -25.69 13.51 15.14
C PHE A 179 -25.30 12.47 14.09
N THR A 180 -26.08 12.35 13.02
CA THR A 180 -25.86 11.34 11.98
C THR A 180 -24.53 11.54 11.26
N VAL A 181 -24.18 12.79 10.90
CA VAL A 181 -22.92 13.13 10.24
C VAL A 181 -21.75 12.91 11.19
N TYR A 182 -21.85 13.32 12.44
CA TYR A 182 -20.83 13.06 13.45
C TYR A 182 -20.57 11.56 13.62
N LEU A 183 -21.63 10.77 13.85
CA LEU A 183 -21.52 9.32 14.06
C LEU A 183 -20.94 8.60 12.85
N THR A 184 -21.34 8.99 11.64
CA THR A 184 -20.83 8.38 10.40
C THR A 184 -19.34 8.66 10.21
N ASN A 185 -18.89 9.88 10.50
CA ASN A 185 -17.47 10.24 10.43
C ASN A 185 -16.62 9.47 11.45
N ILE A 186 -17.12 9.32 12.69
CA ILE A 186 -16.49 8.48 13.72
C ILE A 186 -16.41 7.02 13.26
N LEU A 187 -17.48 6.49 12.68
CA LEU A 187 -17.52 5.12 12.19
C LEU A 187 -16.50 4.88 11.07
N PHE A 188 -16.39 5.78 10.09
CA PHE A 188 -15.37 5.65 9.03
C PHE A 188 -13.95 5.62 9.60
N MET A 189 -13.67 6.41 10.64
CA MET A 189 -12.34 6.42 11.27
C MET A 189 -12.09 5.19 12.12
N ALA A 190 -13.09 4.72 12.84
CA ALA A 190 -13.01 3.44 13.55
C ALA A 190 -12.74 2.28 12.58
N LEU A 191 -13.40 2.26 11.41
CA LEU A 191 -13.17 1.25 10.39
C LEU A 191 -11.74 1.32 9.83
N LYS A 192 -11.23 2.50 9.49
CA LYS A 192 -9.85 2.64 8.98
C LYS A 192 -8.80 2.20 10.02
N VAL A 193 -8.98 2.56 11.28
CA VAL A 193 -8.06 2.12 12.35
C VAL A 193 -8.16 0.61 12.55
N LYS A 194 -9.36 0.04 12.49
CA LYS A 194 -9.58 -1.41 12.60
C LYS A 194 -8.92 -2.17 11.44
N GLU A 195 -9.00 -1.67 10.22
CA GLU A 195 -8.28 -2.21 9.06
C GLU A 195 -6.77 -2.12 9.26
N THR A 196 -6.26 -0.98 9.71
CA THR A 196 -4.84 -0.78 10.03
C THR A 196 -4.38 -1.80 11.08
N TYR A 197 -5.15 -1.99 12.15
CA TYR A 197 -4.85 -2.98 13.19
C TYR A 197 -4.87 -4.42 12.65
N ASP A 198 -5.89 -4.79 11.86
CA ASP A 198 -6.00 -6.11 11.26
C ASP A 198 -4.83 -6.44 10.31
N ILE A 199 -4.30 -5.42 9.59
CA ILE A 199 -3.20 -5.59 8.64
C ILE A 199 -1.86 -5.80 9.36
N VAL A 200 -1.64 -5.12 10.49
CA VAL A 200 -0.34 -5.12 11.18
C VAL A 200 -0.28 -6.10 12.34
N ASN A 201 -1.42 -6.47 12.92
CA ASN A 201 -1.50 -7.48 13.97
C ASN A 201 -1.57 -8.91 13.39
N THR A 202 -0.76 -9.18 12.37
CA THR A 202 -0.61 -10.50 11.77
C THR A 202 0.59 -11.24 12.33
N LYS A 203 0.63 -12.56 12.13
CA LYS A 203 1.82 -13.34 12.51
C LYS A 203 3.01 -12.85 11.67
N LYS A 204 4.20 -12.83 12.28
CA LYS A 204 5.49 -12.25 11.82
C LYS A 204 5.92 -12.50 10.35
N ASN A 205 5.26 -13.38 9.60
CA ASN A 205 5.58 -13.77 8.23
C ASN A 205 4.39 -13.63 7.26
N ILE A 206 3.31 -12.94 7.65
CA ILE A 206 2.10 -12.75 6.83
C ILE A 206 1.99 -11.28 6.46
N PHE A 207 2.23 -10.95 5.20
CA PHE A 207 2.07 -9.60 4.67
C PHE A 207 0.78 -9.51 3.86
N TYR A 208 -0.24 -8.85 4.41
CA TYR A 208 -1.43 -8.46 3.64
C TYR A 208 -1.17 -7.13 2.93
N SER A 209 -1.65 -7.04 1.68
CA SER A 209 -1.86 -5.77 0.99
C SER A 209 -2.94 -4.97 1.71
N ALA A 210 -2.71 -3.65 1.84
CA ALA A 210 -3.71 -2.75 2.40
C ALA A 210 -4.83 -2.39 1.42
N TYR A 211 -4.72 -2.74 0.13
CA TYR A 211 -5.52 -2.15 -0.94
C TYR A 211 -6.13 -3.13 -1.95
N LEU A 212 -5.76 -4.41 -1.90
CA LEU A 212 -6.44 -5.44 -2.69
C LEU A 212 -7.79 -5.77 -2.05
N THR A 213 -8.86 -5.73 -2.86
CA THR A 213 -10.27 -5.81 -2.44
C THR A 213 -10.62 -7.13 -1.74
N ASP A 214 -9.90 -8.19 -2.08
CA ASP A 214 -9.77 -9.38 -1.26
C ASP A 214 -8.41 -9.30 -0.58
N ARG A 215 -8.31 -9.68 0.70
CA ARG A 215 -7.04 -9.77 1.45
C ARG A 215 -6.13 -10.83 0.81
N ILE A 216 -5.59 -10.54 -0.36
CA ILE A 216 -4.72 -11.45 -1.11
C ILE A 216 -3.34 -11.30 -0.49
N GLN A 217 -2.89 -12.39 0.11
CA GLN A 217 -1.58 -12.48 0.71
C GLN A 217 -0.53 -12.64 -0.39
N PHE A 218 0.55 -11.86 -0.33
CA PHE A 218 1.70 -12.07 -1.21
C PHE A 218 2.35 -13.41 -0.85
N ASN A 219 2.51 -14.30 -1.82
CA ASN A 219 2.95 -15.69 -1.60
C ASN A 219 4.16 -16.09 -2.47
N ALA A 220 4.58 -15.25 -3.41
CA ALA A 220 5.77 -15.48 -4.24
C ALA A 220 6.73 -14.29 -4.16
N VAL A 221 8.00 -14.54 -4.46
CA VAL A 221 9.03 -13.50 -4.61
C VAL A 221 9.11 -13.15 -6.09
N ASP A 222 9.17 -11.87 -6.42
CA ASP A 222 9.41 -11.41 -7.79
C ASP A 222 10.68 -12.07 -8.34
N LYS A 223 10.54 -12.73 -9.51
CA LYS A 223 11.62 -13.49 -10.16
C LYS A 223 12.85 -12.63 -10.43
N ASP A 224 12.67 -11.33 -10.65
CA ASP A 224 13.76 -10.38 -10.92
C ASP A 224 14.47 -9.88 -9.64
N LYS A 225 14.02 -10.34 -8.46
CA LYS A 225 14.56 -9.93 -7.14
C LYS A 225 15.07 -11.09 -6.31
N MET A 226 14.96 -12.32 -6.83
CA MET A 226 15.58 -13.50 -6.25
C MET A 226 17.10 -13.33 -6.21
N ILE A 227 17.74 -14.02 -5.28
CA ILE A 227 19.21 -14.07 -5.24
C ILE A 227 19.63 -14.73 -6.56
N GLU A 228 20.50 -14.08 -7.34
CA GLU A 228 21.16 -14.73 -8.47
C GLU A 228 21.96 -15.90 -7.90
N THR A 229 21.40 -17.11 -7.98
CA THR A 229 22.24 -18.30 -7.93
C THR A 229 23.14 -18.19 -9.15
N VAL A 230 24.39 -17.82 -8.92
CA VAL A 230 25.47 -18.09 -9.85
C VAL A 230 25.47 -19.61 -10.03
N GLU A 231 24.77 -20.10 -11.05
CA GLU A 231 24.97 -21.45 -11.59
C GLU A 231 26.29 -21.42 -12.36
N GLU A 232 27.39 -21.33 -11.61
CA GLU A 232 28.69 -21.78 -12.09
C GLU A 232 28.77 -23.29 -11.87
N GLU A 233 29.10 -23.97 -12.97
CA GLU A 233 29.58 -25.36 -13.09
C GLU A 233 28.54 -26.50 -13.18
N SER A 234 28.17 -26.82 -14.44
CA SER A 234 28.22 -28.20 -14.93
C SER A 234 28.20 -28.24 -16.48
N SER A 235 29.13 -27.55 -17.11
CA SER A 235 29.45 -27.72 -18.53
C SER A 235 30.93 -28.08 -18.71
N LEU A 236 31.40 -29.01 -17.88
CA LEU A 236 32.76 -29.57 -17.94
C LEU A 236 32.80 -31.08 -18.22
N ASN A 237 31.82 -31.63 -18.94
CA ASN A 237 31.81 -33.06 -19.34
C ASN A 237 31.82 -33.29 -20.87
N THR A 238 32.40 -32.38 -21.65
CA THR A 238 32.47 -32.54 -23.12
C THR A 238 33.90 -32.43 -23.70
N LEU A 239 34.95 -32.54 -22.89
CA LEU A 239 36.33 -32.48 -23.38
C LEU A 239 37.14 -33.79 -23.23
N GLU A 240 36.56 -34.87 -22.70
CA GLU A 240 37.26 -36.17 -22.63
C GLU A 240 37.09 -37.07 -23.88
N SER A 241 36.37 -36.66 -24.92
CA SER A 241 36.08 -37.56 -26.05
C SER A 241 37.08 -37.52 -27.22
N GLN A 242 38.15 -36.71 -27.18
CA GLN A 242 39.13 -36.68 -28.27
C GLN A 242 40.57 -36.46 -27.78
N SER A 243 41.16 -37.49 -27.18
CA SER A 243 42.61 -37.67 -27.22
C SER A 243 42.95 -39.16 -27.09
N SER A 244 43.43 -39.70 -28.21
CA SER A 244 44.34 -40.84 -28.31
C SER A 244 43.82 -42.24 -27.94
N ASP A 245 43.15 -42.86 -28.92
CA ASP A 245 43.53 -44.20 -29.39
C ASP A 245 45.06 -44.26 -29.59
N VAL A 246 45.80 -44.87 -28.64
CA VAL A 246 47.01 -45.64 -28.96
C VAL A 246 47.04 -46.85 -28.03
N LYS A 247 46.83 -48.00 -28.65
CA LYS A 247 46.88 -49.36 -28.10
C LYS A 247 48.34 -49.85 -28.13
N ILE A 248 48.96 -50.17 -26.98
CA ILE A 248 50.09 -51.11 -26.92
C ILE A 248 50.00 -51.95 -25.62
N GLU A 249 49.99 -53.27 -25.82
CA GLU A 249 50.08 -54.36 -24.84
C GLU A 249 51.42 -54.40 -24.07
N VAL A 250 51.44 -55.21 -23.01
CA VAL A 250 52.52 -56.13 -22.57
C VAL A 250 52.85 -56.03 -21.08
N ASP A 251 52.45 -57.11 -20.38
CA ASP A 251 53.11 -57.91 -19.34
C ASP A 251 53.65 -57.31 -18.03
N ASP A 252 53.00 -57.78 -16.95
CA ASP A 252 53.54 -58.68 -15.90
C ASP A 252 54.62 -58.22 -14.88
N GLU A 253 54.53 -58.88 -13.72
CA GLU A 253 55.48 -59.03 -12.61
C GLU A 253 55.56 -57.99 -11.46
N SER A 254 54.92 -58.41 -10.35
CA SER A 254 55.51 -58.65 -9.01
C SER A 254 56.58 -57.70 -8.44
N ASP A 255 56.28 -57.05 -7.30
CA ASP A 255 56.60 -57.54 -5.94
C ASP A 255 55.87 -56.70 -4.87
#